data_AF-A0A9W9KMR2-F1
#
_entry.id   AF-A0A9W9KMR2-F1
#
_cell.length_a   1.000
_cell.length_b   1.000
_cell.length_c   1.000
_cell.angle_alpha   90.00
_cell.angle_beta   90.00
_cell.angle_gamma   90.00
#
_symmetry.space_group_name_H-M   'P 1'
#
loop_
_entity.id
_entity.type
_entity.pdbx_description
1 polymer ?
#
loop_
_entity_poly.entity_id
_entity_poly.type
_entity_poly.pdbx_seq_one_letter_code
_entity_poly.pdbx_strand_id
1 'polypeptide(L)'
;MLWAMDDANGEWICTPADLKAYTHILYLNIPPEIIGEYRMNDQRKTRPVVSIAHLETWQHTEKTQLRRLCRSHDIIFSTISPSQDVLGDIIHLLLDFHRHTEGRNTKLAEQQMDKIITAGSEAPETVLVFDAYKTLASQDSGELFWKQVPPPSVGKGESSPLKKLFSSPLQYS
;
A
#
# COMPACT_ATOMS: atom_id res chain seq x y z
N MET A 1 6.92 -14.27 5.58
CA MET A 1 6.94 -15.65 5.02
C MET A 1 8.28 -16.27 5.38
N LEU A 2 8.35 -17.57 5.66
CA LEU A 2 9.61 -18.32 5.71
C LEU A 2 9.65 -19.26 4.52
N TRP A 3 10.77 -19.30 3.80
CA TRP A 3 10.89 -20.18 2.65
C TRP A 3 12.29 -20.80 2.60
N ALA A 4 12.40 -22.04 3.08
CA ALA A 4 13.62 -22.80 2.90
C ALA A 4 13.83 -23.14 1.41
N MET A 5 15.06 -23.39 1.01
CA MET A 5 15.38 -23.61 -0.42
C MET A 5 14.81 -24.94 -0.94
N ASP A 6 14.75 -25.94 -0.07
CA ASP A 6 14.25 -27.28 -0.33
C ASP A 6 12.72 -27.35 -0.31
N ASP A 7 12.04 -26.33 0.21
CA ASP A 7 10.59 -26.26 0.24
C ASP A 7 10.01 -25.80 -1.10
N ALA A 8 8.98 -26.50 -1.57
CA ALA A 8 8.25 -26.12 -2.78
C ALA A 8 7.52 -24.77 -2.64
N ASN A 9 7.11 -24.39 -1.43
CA ASN A 9 6.36 -23.17 -1.15
C ASN A 9 6.83 -22.52 0.16
N GLY A 10 6.76 -21.20 0.23
CA GLY A 10 6.97 -20.47 1.47
C GLY A 10 5.77 -20.58 2.43
N GLU A 11 6.06 -20.62 3.73
CA GLU A 11 5.10 -20.66 4.82
C GLU A 11 4.77 -19.26 5.36
N TRP A 12 3.48 -18.98 5.55
CA TRP A 12 3.01 -17.74 6.16
C TRP A 12 2.90 -17.89 7.68
N ILE A 13 3.61 -17.04 8.41
CA ILE A 13 3.51 -16.97 9.88
C ILE A 13 2.49 -15.91 10.34
N CYS A 14 1.97 -15.10 9.42
CA CYS A 14 1.02 -14.05 9.77
C CYS A 14 -0.31 -14.66 10.24
N THR A 15 -0.72 -14.31 11.46
CA THR A 15 -1.96 -14.79 12.08
C THR A 15 -3.13 -13.84 11.81
N PRO A 16 -4.38 -14.31 11.94
CA PRO A 16 -5.54 -13.42 11.88
C PRO A 16 -5.52 -12.30 12.94
N ALA A 17 -4.83 -12.50 14.07
CA ALA A 17 -4.68 -11.47 15.10
C ALA A 17 -3.74 -10.34 14.62
N ASP A 18 -2.64 -10.70 13.93
CA ASP A 18 -1.72 -9.72 13.35
C ASP A 18 -2.42 -8.84 12.31
N LEU A 19 -3.23 -9.45 11.44
CA LEU A 19 -3.97 -8.74 10.39
C LEU A 19 -5.03 -7.77 10.93
N LYS A 20 -5.50 -7.99 12.16
CA LYS A 20 -6.41 -7.05 12.84
C LYS A 20 -5.67 -5.94 13.60
N ALA A 21 -4.43 -6.19 13.98
CA ALA A 21 -3.64 -5.26 14.78
C ALA A 21 -2.88 -4.24 13.92
N TYR A 22 -2.42 -4.65 12.74
CA TYR A 22 -1.62 -3.79 11.88
C TYR A 22 -2.48 -2.81 11.10
N THR A 23 -2.04 -1.56 11.04
CA THR A 23 -2.61 -0.53 10.16
C THR A 23 -1.70 -0.26 8.95
N HIS A 24 -0.39 -0.46 9.13
CA HIS A 24 0.63 -0.22 8.11
C HIS A 24 1.67 -1.35 8.12
N ILE A 25 2.18 -1.70 6.94
CA ILE A 25 3.32 -2.59 6.77
C ILE A 25 4.33 -1.91 5.85
N LEU A 26 5.55 -1.71 6.37
CA LEU A 26 6.70 -1.21 5.63
C LEU A 26 7.61 -2.39 5.25
N TYR A 27 7.73 -2.66 3.96
CA TYR A 27 8.57 -3.74 3.43
C TYR A 27 9.94 -3.20 3.00
N LEU A 28 11.01 -3.67 3.62
CA LEU A 28 12.39 -3.32 3.25
C LEU A 28 12.82 -4.13 2.03
N ASN A 29 12.85 -3.50 0.85
CA ASN A 29 13.17 -4.13 -0.43
C ASN A 29 14.68 -4.06 -0.72
N ILE A 30 15.45 -4.72 0.14
CA ILE A 30 16.92 -4.79 0.04
C ILE A 30 17.33 -5.76 -1.08
N PRO A 31 18.30 -5.41 -1.94
CA PRO A 31 18.83 -6.31 -2.96
C PRO A 31 19.19 -7.70 -2.42
N PRO A 32 18.80 -8.79 -3.11
CA PRO A 32 19.12 -10.16 -2.72
C PRO A 32 20.62 -10.41 -2.48
N GLU A 33 21.50 -9.74 -3.22
CA GLU A 33 22.95 -9.84 -3.12
C GLU A 33 23.44 -9.34 -1.75
N ILE A 34 22.93 -8.19 -1.32
CA ILE A 34 23.24 -7.61 -0.01
C ILE A 34 22.76 -8.54 1.10
N ILE A 35 21.55 -9.10 0.98
CA ILE A 35 21.03 -10.07 1.95
C ILE A 35 21.91 -11.32 2.00
N GLY A 36 22.35 -11.83 0.84
CA GLY A 36 23.25 -12.97 0.73
C GLY A 36 24.57 -12.72 1.45
N GLU A 37 25.21 -11.58 1.17
CA GLU A 37 26.47 -11.16 1.80
C GLU A 37 26.32 -11.04 3.33
N TYR A 38 25.29 -10.34 3.81
CA TYR A 38 25.02 -10.21 5.25
C TYR A 38 24.80 -11.57 5.92
N ARG A 39 24.08 -12.50 5.26
CA ARG A 39 23.84 -13.85 5.80
C ARG A 39 25.11 -14.67 5.87
N MET A 40 26.00 -14.58 4.87
CA MET A 40 27.28 -15.27 4.87
C MET A 40 28.22 -14.77 5.98
N ASN A 41 28.18 -13.46 6.24
CA ASN A 41 29.05 -12.82 7.23
C ASN A 41 28.48 -12.87 8.67
N ASP A 42 27.22 -13.24 8.87
CA ASP A 42 26.56 -13.37 10.18
C ASP A 42 27.00 -14.65 10.91
N GLN A 43 28.08 -14.55 11.68
CA GLN A 43 28.59 -15.67 12.51
C GLN A 43 27.75 -15.96 13.76
N ARG A 44 26.74 -15.13 14.08
CA ARG A 44 25.93 -15.29 15.31
C ARG A 44 24.80 -16.30 15.13
N LYS A 45 24.38 -16.58 13.89
CA LYS A 45 23.22 -17.40 13.59
C LYS A 45 23.61 -18.48 12.59
N THR A 46 23.41 -19.74 12.97
CA THR A 46 23.53 -20.86 12.03
C THR A 46 22.35 -20.82 11.07
N ARG A 47 22.60 -20.51 9.80
CA ARG A 47 21.56 -20.41 8.76
C ARG A 47 21.91 -21.33 7.60
N PRO A 48 20.91 -22.00 6.99
CA PRO A 48 21.13 -22.70 5.74
C PRO A 48 21.65 -21.76 4.66
N VAL A 49 22.49 -22.30 3.78
CA VAL A 49 22.96 -21.61 2.58
C VAL A 49 21.77 -21.40 1.65
N VAL A 50 21.62 -20.17 1.15
CA VAL A 50 20.55 -19.80 0.22
C VAL A 50 21.16 -19.09 -0.96
N SER A 51 20.71 -19.41 -2.17
CA SER A 51 21.18 -18.81 -3.41
C SER A 51 20.53 -17.45 -3.62
N ILE A 52 21.23 -16.57 -4.34
CA ILE A 52 20.69 -15.25 -4.69
C ILE A 52 19.39 -15.37 -5.50
N ALA A 53 19.31 -16.33 -6.43
CA ALA A 53 18.11 -16.60 -7.22
C ALA A 53 16.90 -17.02 -6.36
N HIS A 54 17.12 -17.81 -5.30
CA HIS A 54 16.06 -18.15 -4.36
C HIS A 54 15.62 -16.94 -3.54
N LEU A 55 16.57 -16.11 -3.07
CA LEU A 55 16.25 -14.87 -2.35
C LEU A 55 15.43 -13.89 -3.21
N GLU A 56 15.74 -13.78 -4.50
CA GLU A 56 14.97 -12.97 -5.45
C GLU A 56 13.54 -13.49 -5.61
N THR A 57 13.40 -14.80 -5.85
CA THR A 57 12.09 -15.47 -5.99
C THR A 57 11.27 -15.34 -4.70
N TRP A 58 11.91 -15.51 -3.55
CA TRP A 58 11.30 -15.33 -2.24
C TRP A 58 10.79 -13.90 -2.09
N GLN A 59 11.64 -12.88 -2.22
CA GLN A 59 11.21 -11.49 -2.08
C GLN A 59 10.06 -11.12 -3.02
N HIS A 60 10.15 -11.54 -4.28
CA HIS A 60 9.12 -11.25 -5.28
C HIS A 60 7.77 -11.86 -4.87
N THR A 61 7.78 -13.12 -4.44
CA THR A 61 6.60 -13.86 -4.01
C THR A 61 6.01 -13.26 -2.75
N GLU A 62 6.85 -13.02 -1.74
CA GLU A 62 6.45 -12.43 -0.46
C GLU A 62 5.80 -11.07 -0.67
N LYS A 63 6.46 -10.16 -1.39
CA LYS A 63 5.95 -8.81 -1.67
C LYS A 63 4.62 -8.85 -2.41
N THR A 64 4.49 -9.73 -3.40
CA THR A 64 3.26 -9.84 -4.20
C THR A 64 2.09 -10.33 -3.37
N GLN A 65 2.31 -11.38 -2.57
CA GLN A 65 1.28 -11.96 -1.72
C GLN A 65 0.93 -11.03 -0.54
N LEU A 66 1.94 -10.43 0.10
CA LEU A 66 1.75 -9.47 1.20
C LEU A 66 0.94 -8.26 0.73
N ARG A 67 1.26 -7.69 -0.44
CA ARG A 67 0.50 -6.58 -1.01
C ARG A 67 -0.97 -6.93 -1.25
N ARG A 68 -1.27 -8.16 -1.69
CA ARG A 68 -2.65 -8.63 -1.85
C ARG A 68 -3.34 -8.78 -0.49
N LEU A 69 -2.65 -9.39 0.46
CA LEU A 69 -3.15 -9.63 1.81
C LEU A 69 -3.49 -8.31 2.52
N CYS A 70 -2.58 -7.32 2.47
CA CYS A 70 -2.79 -6.00 3.05
C CYS A 70 -4.03 -5.30 2.47
N ARG A 71 -4.22 -5.34 1.15
CA ARG A 71 -5.40 -4.76 0.48
C ARG A 71 -6.71 -5.37 0.94
N SER A 72 -6.72 -6.66 1.27
CA SER A 72 -7.93 -7.35 1.77
C SER A 72 -8.22 -7.12 3.25
N HIS A 73 -7.31 -6.48 3.99
CA HIS A 73 -7.38 -6.32 5.45
C HIS A 73 -7.20 -4.87 5.92
N ASP A 74 -7.41 -3.88 5.06
CA ASP A 74 -7.28 -2.45 5.43
C ASP A 74 -5.89 -2.03 5.91
N ILE A 75 -4.86 -2.73 5.44
CA ILE A 75 -3.47 -2.43 5.80
C ILE A 75 -2.83 -1.63 4.66
N ILE A 76 -2.26 -0.48 4.97
CA ILE A 76 -1.47 0.30 4.03
C ILE A 76 -0.10 -0.38 3.86
N PHE A 77 0.22 -0.78 2.63
CA PHE A 77 1.47 -1.44 2.29
C PHE A 77 2.41 -0.50 1.51
N SER A 78 3.58 -0.24 2.07
CA SER A 78 4.62 0.58 1.44
C SER A 78 5.92 -0.19 1.29
N THR A 79 6.60 -0.01 0.17
CA THR A 79 7.91 -0.63 -0.10
C THR A 79 8.99 0.43 0.08
N ILE A 80 9.98 0.14 0.92
CA ILE A 80 11.12 1.01 1.19
C ILE A 80 12.33 0.41 0.48
N SER A 81 12.81 1.11 -0.55
CA SER A 81 14.03 0.74 -1.25
C SER A 81 15.25 1.33 -0.52
N PRO A 82 16.43 0.70 -0.63
CA PRO A 82 17.66 1.31 -0.17
C PRO A 82 17.87 2.68 -0.83
N SER A 83 18.11 3.68 0.00
CA SER A 83 18.46 5.06 -0.35
C SER A 83 19.64 5.50 0.54
N GLN A 84 20.19 6.68 0.32
CA GLN A 84 21.22 7.22 1.22
C GLN A 84 20.67 7.53 2.63
N ASP A 85 19.37 7.77 2.77
CA ASP A 85 18.71 8.14 4.04
C ASP A 85 17.45 7.32 4.31
N VAL A 86 17.55 5.99 4.19
CA VAL A 86 16.43 5.07 4.47
C VAL A 86 15.86 5.26 5.87
N LEU A 87 16.72 5.58 6.84
CA LEU A 87 16.27 5.82 8.21
C LEU A 87 15.45 7.10 8.31
N GLY A 88 15.87 8.19 7.66
CA GLY A 88 15.08 9.41 7.56
C GLY A 88 13.72 9.15 6.91
N ASP A 89 13.69 8.40 5.80
CA ASP A 89 12.46 8.02 5.09
C ASP A 89 11.50 7.24 6.00
N ILE A 90 12.01 6.24 6.73
CA ILE A 90 11.22 5.44 7.68
C ILE A 90 10.71 6.31 8.84
N ILE A 91 11.57 7.14 9.43
CA ILE A 91 11.19 8.03 10.54
C ILE A 91 10.09 8.99 10.08
N HIS A 92 10.23 9.57 8.89
CA HIS A 92 9.21 10.46 8.33
C HIS A 92 7.86 9.74 8.19
N LEU A 93 7.84 8.53 7.63
CA LEU A 93 6.63 7.73 7.51
C LEU A 93 6.00 7.41 8.88
N LEU A 94 6.80 7.02 9.86
CA LEU A 94 6.28 6.70 11.20
C LEU A 94 5.66 7.92 11.89
N LEU A 95 6.30 9.10 11.75
CA LEU A 95 5.76 10.36 12.28
C LEU A 95 4.49 10.79 11.53
N ASP A 96 4.43 10.53 10.23
CA ASP A 96 3.29 10.81 9.38
C ASP A 96 2.07 9.96 9.77
N PHE A 97 2.26 8.64 9.92
CA PHE A 97 1.20 7.70 10.33
C PHE A 97 0.59 8.07 11.68
N HIS A 98 1.39 8.60 12.60
CA HIS A 98 0.90 9.06 13.90
C HIS A 98 0.02 10.32 13.80
N ARG A 99 0.25 11.16 12.78
CA ARG A 99 -0.44 12.44 12.61
C ARG A 99 -1.74 12.29 11.84
N HIS A 100 -1.78 11.46 10.80
CA HIS A 100 -2.92 11.34 9.91
C HIS A 100 -4.03 10.44 10.47
N THR A 101 -4.77 10.98 11.43
CA THR A 101 -6.02 10.40 11.93
C THR A 101 -7.22 10.93 11.16
N GLU A 102 -8.32 10.19 11.17
CA GLU A 102 -9.61 10.65 10.63
C GLU A 102 -9.98 12.04 11.16
N GLY A 103 -9.92 12.23 12.50
CA GLY A 103 -10.24 13.52 13.11
C GLY A 103 -9.33 14.67 12.67
N ARG A 104 -8.03 14.43 12.43
CA ARG A 104 -7.14 15.46 11.88
C ARG A 104 -7.50 15.77 10.43
N ASN A 105 -7.79 14.75 9.62
CA ASN A 105 -8.17 14.92 8.23
C ASN A 105 -9.48 15.72 8.11
N THR A 106 -10.50 15.39 8.91
CA THR A 106 -11.76 16.16 8.99
C THR A 106 -11.49 17.61 9.35
N LYS A 107 -10.71 17.86 10.41
CA LYS A 107 -10.37 19.24 10.83
C LYS A 107 -9.64 20.01 9.74
N LEU A 108 -8.71 19.38 9.00
CA LEU A 108 -8.01 20.04 7.91
C LEU A 108 -8.95 20.35 6.73
N ALA A 109 -9.88 19.43 6.41
CA ALA A 109 -10.89 19.64 5.39
C ALA A 109 -11.83 20.80 5.76
N GLU A 110 -12.32 20.85 6.99
CA GLU A 110 -13.13 21.95 7.53
C GLU A 110 -12.38 23.29 7.45
N GLN A 111 -11.14 23.33 7.93
CA GLN A 111 -10.31 24.55 7.85
C GLN A 111 -10.08 25.03 6.43
N GLN A 112 -9.92 24.10 5.48
CA GLN A 112 -9.74 24.45 4.08
C GLN A 112 -11.05 24.94 3.45
N MET A 113 -12.18 24.33 3.79
CA MET A 113 -13.51 24.79 3.39
C MET A 113 -13.78 26.19 3.91
N ASP A 114 -13.51 26.47 5.19
CA ASP A 114 -13.66 27.79 5.80
C ASP A 114 -12.85 28.85 5.06
N LYS A 115 -11.58 28.55 4.74
CA LYS A 115 -10.72 29.46 3.96
C LYS A 115 -11.30 29.76 2.59
N ILE A 116 -11.85 28.76 1.89
CA ILE A 116 -12.42 28.94 0.56
C ILE A 116 -13.70 29.79 0.63
N ILE A 117 -14.58 29.50 1.59
CA ILE A 117 -15.84 30.25 1.80
C ILE A 117 -15.53 31.71 2.18
N THR A 118 -14.51 31.95 3.01
CA THR A 118 -14.16 33.28 3.52
C THR A 118 -13.22 34.08 2.60
N ALA A 119 -12.63 33.47 1.57
CA ALA A 119 -11.76 34.16 0.61
C ALA A 119 -12.52 35.06 -0.37
N GLY A 120 -13.85 34.90 -0.49
CA GLY A 120 -14.71 35.78 -1.30
C GLY A 120 -14.92 37.15 -0.66
N SER A 121 -15.29 38.14 -1.47
CA SER A 121 -15.66 39.48 -0.96
C SER A 121 -17.00 39.50 -0.21
N GLU A 122 -17.83 38.48 -0.41
CA GLU A 122 -19.14 38.33 0.23
C GLU A 122 -19.30 36.90 0.75
N ALA A 123 -19.98 36.77 1.89
CA ALA A 123 -20.30 35.46 2.44
C ALA A 123 -21.34 34.77 1.52
N PRO A 124 -21.15 33.48 1.18
CA PRO A 124 -22.10 32.78 0.32
C PRO A 124 -23.45 32.63 1.03
N GLU A 125 -24.53 32.96 0.32
CA GLU A 125 -25.91 32.80 0.81
C GLU A 125 -26.33 31.32 0.86
N THR A 126 -25.81 30.51 -0.06
CA THR A 126 -26.11 29.07 -0.15
C THR A 126 -24.86 28.30 -0.52
N VAL A 127 -24.56 27.23 0.24
CA VAL A 127 -23.47 26.30 -0.04
C VAL A 127 -24.06 24.93 -0.34
N LEU A 128 -23.72 24.37 -1.49
CA LEU A 128 -24.11 23.01 -1.87
C LEU A 128 -22.97 22.05 -1.51
N VAL A 129 -23.25 21.13 -0.58
CA VAL A 129 -22.31 20.08 -0.18
C VAL A 129 -22.75 18.77 -0.81
N PHE A 130 -21.85 18.17 -1.59
CA PHE A 130 -22.08 16.87 -2.21
C PHE A 130 -21.16 15.84 -1.56
N ASP A 131 -21.74 14.81 -0.96
CA ASP A 131 -21.01 13.57 -0.68
C ASP A 131 -20.89 12.80 -2.00
N ALA A 132 -19.79 13.06 -2.72
CA ALA A 132 -19.52 12.46 -4.01
C ALA A 132 -18.85 11.07 -3.90
N TYR A 133 -18.71 10.53 -2.68
CA TYR A 133 -18.19 9.18 -2.47
C TYR A 133 -19.04 8.17 -3.23
N LYS A 134 -18.45 7.52 -4.23
CA LYS A 134 -19.13 6.59 -5.18
C LYS A 134 -20.22 7.21 -6.06
N THR A 135 -20.30 8.54 -6.16
CA THR A 135 -21.28 9.28 -6.97
C THR A 135 -20.66 9.91 -8.23
N LEU A 136 -19.52 9.37 -8.68
CA LEU A 136 -18.88 9.78 -9.94
C LEU A 136 -19.59 9.09 -11.11
N ALA A 137 -20.05 9.86 -12.10
CA ALA A 137 -20.56 9.28 -13.33
C ALA A 137 -19.43 8.56 -14.08
N SER A 138 -19.75 7.76 -15.12
CA SER A 138 -18.73 7.07 -15.93
C SER A 138 -17.68 8.02 -16.54
N GLN A 139 -18.06 9.28 -16.71
CA GLN A 139 -17.24 10.40 -17.18
C GLN A 139 -16.21 10.84 -16.14
N ASP A 140 -16.52 10.76 -14.85
CA ASP A 140 -15.69 11.29 -13.75
C ASP A 140 -14.88 10.19 -13.04
N SER A 141 -15.28 8.92 -13.20
CA SER A 141 -14.65 7.75 -12.56
C SER A 141 -13.52 7.10 -13.37
N GLY A 142 -13.11 7.72 -14.48
CA GLY A 142 -12.10 7.16 -15.41
C GLY A 142 -12.56 5.88 -16.13
N GLU A 143 -13.82 5.48 -16.02
CA GLU A 143 -14.35 4.27 -16.62
C GLU A 143 -14.26 4.30 -18.16
N LEU A 144 -14.51 5.47 -18.77
CA LEU A 144 -14.36 5.67 -20.21
C LEU A 144 -12.91 5.47 -20.69
N PHE A 145 -11.93 5.88 -19.89
CA PHE A 145 -10.51 5.67 -20.19
C PHE A 145 -10.19 4.17 -20.26
N TRP A 146 -10.63 3.37 -19.28
CA TRP A 146 -10.35 1.93 -19.27
C TRP A 146 -11.09 1.13 -20.34
N LYS A 147 -12.21 1.65 -20.88
CA LYS A 147 -12.87 1.07 -22.07
C LYS A 147 -12.04 1.24 -23.34
N GLN A 148 -11.15 2.24 -23.37
CA GLN A 148 -10.26 2.53 -24.51
C GLN A 148 -8.89 1.86 -24.37
N VAL A 149 -8.47 1.53 -23.15
CA VAL A 149 -7.23 0.78 -22.91
C VAL A 149 -7.43 -0.68 -23.36
N PRO A 150 -6.55 -1.23 -24.22
CA PRO A 150 -6.63 -2.62 -24.62
C PRO A 150 -6.62 -3.52 -23.37
N PRO A 151 -7.52 -4.51 -23.27
CA PRO A 151 -7.54 -5.39 -22.11
C PRO A 151 -6.16 -6.03 -21.96
N PRO A 152 -5.58 -6.08 -20.74
CA PRO A 152 -4.37 -6.85 -20.52
C PRO A 152 -4.64 -8.29 -20.96
N SER A 153 -3.62 -8.96 -21.49
CA SER A 153 -3.64 -10.34 -21.99
C SER A 153 -4.01 -11.41 -20.94
N VAL A 154 -4.50 -10.99 -19.78
CA VAL A 154 -4.91 -11.83 -18.65
C VAL A 154 -6.44 -11.79 -18.53
N GLY A 155 -7.09 -12.85 -19.00
CA GLY A 155 -8.42 -13.29 -18.58
C GLY A 155 -9.61 -12.40 -18.95
N LYS A 156 -10.39 -12.83 -19.96
CA LYS A 156 -11.76 -12.33 -20.19
C LYS A 156 -12.59 -12.51 -18.90
N GLY A 157 -12.95 -11.41 -18.24
CA GLY A 157 -13.91 -11.41 -17.13
C GLY A 157 -13.52 -10.60 -15.89
N GLU A 158 -12.29 -10.09 -15.79
CA GLU A 158 -11.91 -9.30 -14.62
C GLU A 158 -12.48 -7.86 -14.67
N SER A 159 -13.14 -7.45 -13.60
CA SER A 159 -13.56 -6.06 -13.36
C SER A 159 -12.38 -5.09 -13.51
N SER A 160 -12.62 -3.87 -14.00
CA SER A 160 -11.57 -2.88 -14.23
C SER A 160 -10.60 -2.76 -13.03
N PRO A 161 -9.29 -2.58 -13.26
CA PRO A 161 -8.30 -2.50 -12.19
C PRO A 161 -8.62 -1.42 -11.15
N LEU A 162 -9.16 -0.28 -11.60
CA LEU A 162 -9.63 0.77 -10.70
C LEU A 162 -10.84 0.34 -9.88
N LYS A 163 -11.80 -0.39 -10.46
CA LYS A 163 -12.93 -0.90 -9.69
C LYS A 163 -12.44 -1.82 -8.57
N LYS A 164 -11.49 -2.73 -8.83
CA LYS A 164 -10.88 -3.56 -7.78
C LYS A 164 -10.15 -2.74 -6.71
N LEU A 165 -9.49 -1.65 -7.11
CA LEU A 165 -8.74 -0.77 -6.19
C LEU A 165 -9.68 0.05 -5.31
N PHE A 166 -10.66 0.71 -5.90
CA PHE A 166 -11.60 1.58 -5.21
C PHE A 166 -12.68 0.81 -4.44
N SER A 167 -13.05 -0.39 -4.90
CA SER A 167 -13.91 -1.30 -4.13
C SER A 167 -13.15 -2.07 -3.05
N SER A 168 -11.85 -1.82 -2.87
CA SER A 168 -11.11 -2.49 -1.82
C SER A 168 -11.56 -1.99 -0.44
N PRO A 169 -11.41 -2.81 0.60
CA PRO A 169 -11.69 -2.42 1.97
C PRO A 169 -11.08 -1.07 2.36
N LEU A 170 -9.93 -0.67 1.78
CA LEU A 170 -9.18 0.55 2.11
C LEU A 170 -9.92 1.87 1.79
N GLN A 171 -11.17 1.78 1.32
CA GLN A 171 -12.11 2.88 1.14
C GLN A 171 -11.58 4.05 0.30
N TYR A 172 -10.63 3.83 -0.61
CA TYR A 172 -10.10 4.86 -1.52
C TYR A 172 -11.13 5.50 -2.47
N SER A 173 -12.42 5.13 -2.37
CA SER A 173 -13.51 5.69 -3.19
C SER A 173 -13.92 7.09 -2.74
#